data_AF-A0AAN7UZ38-F1
#
_entry.id   AF-A0AAN7UZ38-F1
#
_cell.length_a   1.000
_cell.length_b   1.000
_cell.length_c   1.000
_cell.angle_alpha   90.00
_cell.angle_beta   90.00
_cell.angle_gamma   90.00
#
_symmetry.space_group_name_H-M   'P 1'
#
loop_
_entity.id
_entity.type
_entity.pdbx_description
1 polymer ?
#
loop_
_entity_poly.entity_id
_entity_poly.type
_entity_poly.pdbx_seq_one_letter_code
_entity_poly.pdbx_strand_id
1 'polypeptide(L)'
;MAWTKYQLSLALVMVVTGTINTLSTKWADKLRAKSRDGVERNFDHPFFQASCMFLGEFLCYVAFKVLYKVLSRRCNGSEDVHELTKGNRDFNKFKLFIPAMCDMTSTSLMYIGLNLTYASSFQMFRGAVIIFVGILSVGFLDRVLKKREWTGMVLVIVGLTIVGLADFVNKDTNTDNHGKNDIITGDLLIVIAQIITATQMVIEEKYVTGLDIPPLQAVGLEGIFGFTVLACLQVPFYFIKVGPPFSDNYRGVLEDAIDAFVQMGNNYLLVFAILGTILSIAFFNFAGISVTKELSATTRMVLDSVRTFFIWMLSLGFTWQQFHWLQLLGFAFLLFGMCLYNGITCAPCIIYIRNAVTNLRYRHLNDDVVENRAADEAYDRSA
;
A
#
# COMPACT_ATOMS: atom_id res chain seq x y z
N MET A 1 -15.24 18.10 -2.68
CA MET A 1 -14.70 18.73 -1.46
C MET A 1 -13.20 18.81 -1.61
N ALA A 2 -12.59 19.95 -1.32
CA ALA A 2 -11.13 20.10 -1.32
C ALA A 2 -10.57 19.48 -0.03
N TRP A 3 -9.48 18.70 -0.13
CA TRP A 3 -8.79 18.15 1.03
C TRP A 3 -8.14 19.25 1.86
N THR A 4 -8.09 19.08 3.18
CA THR A 4 -7.35 20.00 4.06
C THR A 4 -5.84 19.84 3.86
N LYS A 5 -5.05 20.84 4.25
CA LYS A 5 -3.57 20.75 4.21
C LYS A 5 -3.06 19.57 5.03
N TYR A 6 -3.71 19.28 6.16
CA TYR A 6 -3.39 18.13 7.01
C TYR A 6 -3.65 16.80 6.29
N GLN A 7 -4.83 16.62 5.70
CA GLN A 7 -5.18 15.42 4.93
C GLN A 7 -4.23 15.19 3.74
N LEU A 8 -3.85 16.26 3.02
CA LEU A 8 -2.88 16.18 1.94
C LEU A 8 -1.49 15.77 2.45
N SER A 9 -1.06 16.30 3.61
CA SER A 9 0.20 15.93 4.23
C SER A 9 0.23 14.45 4.64
N LEU A 10 -0.86 13.94 5.23
CA LEU A 10 -0.98 12.52 5.58
C LEU A 10 -0.91 11.62 4.35
N ALA A 11 -1.60 12.01 3.27
CA ALA A 11 -1.56 11.28 2.02
C ALA A 11 -0.15 11.24 1.41
N LEU A 12 0.56 12.36 1.43
CA LEU A 12 1.95 12.44 0.96
C LEU A 12 2.88 11.55 1.80
N VAL A 13 2.78 11.64 3.14
CA VAL A 13 3.57 10.82 4.06
C VAL A 13 3.33 9.35 3.78
N MET A 14 2.07 8.92 3.71
CA MET A 14 1.70 7.53 3.44
C MET A 14 2.30 7.01 2.13
N VAL A 15 2.21 7.77 1.03
CA VAL A 15 2.76 7.34 -0.26
C VAL A 15 4.29 7.27 -0.20
N VAL A 16 4.96 8.31 0.30
CA VAL A 16 6.43 8.38 0.32
C VAL A 16 7.02 7.32 1.25
N THR A 17 6.58 7.25 2.50
CA THR A 17 7.14 6.29 3.47
C THR A 17 6.75 4.87 3.11
N GLY A 18 5.56 4.66 2.52
CA GLY A 18 5.18 3.37 1.97
C GLY A 18 6.07 2.92 0.81
N THR A 19 6.46 3.81 -0.11
CA THR A 19 7.40 3.48 -1.18
C THR A 19 8.79 3.17 -0.63
N ILE A 20 9.28 3.97 0.32
CA ILE A 20 10.57 3.72 1.00
C ILE A 20 10.54 2.36 1.70
N ASN A 21 9.46 2.02 2.39
CA ASN A 21 9.30 0.73 3.06
C ASN A 21 9.52 -0.44 2.10
N THR A 22 8.75 -0.51 1.02
CA THR A 22 8.86 -1.62 0.07
C THR A 22 10.25 -1.69 -0.58
N LEU A 23 10.85 -0.54 -0.90
CA LEU A 23 12.21 -0.52 -1.46
C LEU A 23 13.27 -0.95 -0.45
N SER A 24 13.13 -0.57 0.82
CA SER A 24 14.07 -0.93 1.89
C SER A 24 14.01 -2.43 2.19
N THR A 25 12.81 -3.00 2.25
CA THR A 25 12.63 -4.45 2.42
C THR A 25 13.20 -5.21 1.22
N LYS A 26 12.87 -4.79 -0.02
CA LYS A 26 13.43 -5.41 -1.22
C LYS A 26 14.94 -5.26 -1.32
N TRP A 27 15.49 -4.17 -0.78
CA TRP A 27 16.94 -4.00 -0.70
C TRP A 27 17.55 -4.95 0.33
N ALA A 28 16.92 -5.13 1.49
CA ALA A 28 17.32 -6.12 2.49
C ALA A 28 17.38 -7.53 1.89
N ASP A 29 16.33 -7.97 1.18
CA ASP A 29 16.25 -9.30 0.54
C ASP A 29 17.40 -9.58 -0.45
N LYS A 30 17.88 -8.53 -1.12
CA LYS A 30 18.96 -8.60 -2.12
C LYS A 30 20.36 -8.56 -1.51
N LEU A 31 20.48 -8.13 -0.26
CA LEU A 31 21.77 -8.08 0.41
C LEU A 31 22.22 -9.48 0.78
N ARG A 32 23.52 -9.73 0.60
CA ARG A 32 24.16 -10.99 0.98
C ARG A 32 24.89 -10.81 2.29
N ALA A 33 24.79 -11.81 3.15
CA ALA A 33 25.47 -11.83 4.43
C ALA A 33 25.90 -13.25 4.76
N LYS A 34 26.93 -13.36 5.60
CA LYS A 34 27.39 -14.66 6.10
C LYS A 34 26.37 -15.21 7.09
N SER A 35 25.79 -16.35 6.76
CA SER A 35 24.98 -17.17 7.67
C SER A 35 25.86 -17.78 8.77
N ARG A 36 25.22 -18.43 9.75
CA ARG A 36 25.88 -19.08 10.89
C ARG A 36 26.86 -20.19 10.51
N ASP A 37 26.68 -20.82 9.35
CA ASP A 37 27.60 -21.82 8.80
C ASP A 37 28.79 -21.20 8.03
N GLY A 38 28.87 -19.86 7.98
CA GLY A 38 29.95 -19.12 7.32
C GLY A 38 29.76 -18.94 5.82
N VAL A 39 28.67 -19.47 5.23
CA VAL A 39 28.37 -19.35 3.80
C VAL A 39 27.57 -18.07 3.54
N GLU A 40 27.89 -17.36 2.45
CA GLU A 40 27.17 -16.15 2.05
C GLU A 40 25.87 -16.48 1.29
N ARG A 41 24.75 -16.17 1.92
CA ARG A 41 23.40 -16.31 1.35
C ARG A 41 22.69 -14.97 1.30
N ASN A 42 21.60 -14.93 0.55
CA ASN A 42 20.69 -13.78 0.57
C ASN A 42 19.95 -13.73 1.91
N PHE A 43 19.50 -12.54 2.29
CA PHE A 43 18.69 -12.37 3.49
C PHE A 43 17.23 -12.81 3.23
N ASP A 44 16.98 -14.10 3.38
CA ASP A 44 15.66 -14.73 3.22
C ASP A 44 15.07 -15.06 4.61
N HIS A 45 14.54 -14.04 5.29
CA HIS A 45 13.97 -14.14 6.64
C HIS A 45 12.67 -13.34 6.75
N PRO A 46 11.62 -13.81 6.08
CA PRO A 46 10.36 -13.08 5.91
C PRO A 46 9.54 -12.90 7.17
N PHE A 47 9.46 -13.92 8.03
CA PHE A 47 8.70 -13.82 9.27
C PHE A 47 9.46 -12.96 10.29
N PHE A 48 10.79 -12.93 10.21
CA PHE A 48 11.64 -11.97 10.92
C PHE A 48 11.44 -10.55 10.42
N GLN A 49 11.42 -10.34 9.11
CA GLN A 49 11.12 -9.03 8.54
C GLN A 49 9.73 -8.56 8.95
N ALA A 50 8.71 -9.42 8.87
CA ALA A 50 7.36 -9.12 9.36
C ALA A 50 7.34 -8.78 10.86
N SER A 51 8.17 -9.43 11.68
CA SER A 51 8.33 -9.04 13.09
C SER A 51 8.98 -7.67 13.24
N CYS A 52 9.95 -7.32 12.39
CA CYS A 52 10.51 -5.97 12.33
C CYS A 52 9.46 -4.94 11.87
N MET A 53 8.51 -5.32 11.00
CA MET A 53 7.39 -4.46 10.62
C MET A 53 6.52 -4.12 11.83
N PHE A 54 6.06 -5.13 12.58
CA PHE A 54 5.27 -4.92 13.80
C PHE A 54 6.06 -4.20 14.90
N LEU A 55 7.38 -4.36 14.94
CA LEU A 55 8.24 -3.58 15.82
C LEU A 55 8.17 -2.08 15.48
N GLY A 56 8.17 -1.71 14.19
CA GLY A 56 7.97 -0.33 13.74
C GLY A 56 6.63 0.25 14.20
N GLU A 57 5.56 -0.53 14.10
CA GLU A 57 4.24 -0.14 14.61
C GLU A 57 4.23 0.00 16.14
N PHE A 58 4.87 -0.92 16.86
CA PHE A 58 5.01 -0.82 18.31
C PHE A 58 5.73 0.48 18.73
N LEU A 59 6.72 0.96 17.96
CA LEU A 59 7.36 2.25 18.24
C LEU A 59 6.37 3.43 18.19
N CYS A 60 5.28 3.35 17.42
CA CYS A 60 4.20 4.34 17.46
C CYS A 60 3.54 4.40 18.84
N TYR A 61 3.37 3.27 19.53
CA TYR A 61 2.84 3.25 20.89
C TYR A 61 3.77 3.98 21.87
N VAL A 62 5.08 3.74 21.74
CA VAL A 62 6.11 4.41 22.55
C VAL A 62 6.08 5.91 22.29
N ALA A 63 6.05 6.32 21.02
CA ALA A 63 5.94 7.72 20.61
C ALA A 63 4.68 8.38 21.17
N PHE A 64 3.53 7.68 21.12
CA PHE A 64 2.27 8.15 21.70
C PHE A 64 2.39 8.38 23.20
N LYS A 65 2.95 7.42 23.95
CA LYS A 65 3.11 7.55 25.41
C LYS A 65 4.08 8.66 25.80
N VAL A 66 5.18 8.82 25.06
CA VAL A 66 6.14 9.91 25.27
C VAL A 66 5.46 11.26 25.00
N LEU A 67 4.78 11.41 23.86
CA LEU A 67 4.09 12.63 23.49
C LEU A 67 2.99 12.97 24.51
N TYR A 68 2.18 12.00 24.90
CA TYR A 68 1.15 12.15 25.92
C TYR A 68 1.74 12.63 27.26
N LYS A 69 2.84 12.01 27.72
CA LYS A 69 3.49 12.40 28.98
C LYS A 69 4.11 13.80 28.90
N VAL A 70 4.69 14.17 27.76
CA VAL A 70 5.26 15.51 27.54
C VAL A 70 4.16 16.58 27.51
N LEU A 71 3.03 16.31 26.85
CA LEU A 71 1.89 17.23 26.78
C LEU A 71 1.19 17.35 28.14
N SER A 72 0.94 16.24 28.82
CA SER A 72 0.30 16.24 30.15
C SER A 72 1.16 16.96 31.20
N ARG A 73 2.49 16.89 31.08
CA ARG A 73 3.42 17.69 31.90
C ARG A 73 3.29 19.20 31.71
N ARG A 74 2.72 19.67 30.60
CA ARG A 74 2.47 21.09 30.37
C ARG A 74 1.23 21.60 31.12
N CYS A 75 0.42 20.71 31.70
CA CYS A 75 -0.77 21.03 32.52
C CYS A 75 -1.78 22.01 31.88
N ASN A 76 -1.76 22.17 30.56
CA ASN A 76 -2.60 23.12 29.81
C ASN A 76 -3.75 22.43 29.05
N GLY A 77 -4.01 21.14 29.31
CA GLY A 77 -4.98 20.33 28.56
C GLY A 77 -4.60 20.11 27.10
N SER A 78 -3.33 20.35 26.73
CA SER A 78 -2.86 20.23 25.34
C SER A 78 -2.91 18.80 24.82
N GLU A 79 -2.91 17.81 25.70
CA GLU A 79 -3.09 16.40 25.36
C GLU A 79 -4.41 16.15 24.61
N ASP A 80 -5.49 16.83 24.99
CA ASP A 80 -6.83 16.62 24.43
C ASP A 80 -7.09 17.41 23.14
N VAL A 81 -6.24 18.39 22.86
CA VAL A 81 -6.35 19.27 21.68
C VAL A 81 -5.41 18.85 20.56
N HIS A 82 -4.24 18.29 20.88
CA HIS A 82 -3.21 17.96 19.90
C HIS A 82 -3.66 16.82 18.97
N GLU A 83 -3.55 17.01 17.65
CA GLU A 83 -4.08 16.09 16.62
C GLU A 83 -3.61 14.64 16.78
N LEU A 84 -2.37 14.44 17.26
CA LEU A 84 -1.78 13.11 17.47
C LEU A 84 -2.26 12.38 18.74
N THR A 85 -2.77 13.10 19.73
CA THR A 85 -3.21 12.53 21.03
C THR A 85 -4.69 12.71 21.32
N LYS A 86 -5.39 13.48 20.49
CA LYS A 86 -6.83 13.70 20.53
C LYS A 86 -7.57 12.42 20.16
N GLY A 87 -8.63 12.14 20.91
CA GLY A 87 -9.51 11.00 20.72
C GLY A 87 -9.76 10.24 22.02
N ASN A 88 -10.63 9.23 21.96
CA ASN A 88 -10.91 8.36 23.09
C ASN A 88 -9.74 7.41 23.36
N ARG A 89 -9.17 7.54 24.56
CA ARG A 89 -8.03 6.73 25.01
C ARG A 89 -8.46 5.53 25.85
N ASP A 90 -9.66 5.59 26.41
CA ASP A 90 -10.24 4.63 27.35
C ASP A 90 -11.26 3.74 26.62
N PHE A 91 -10.72 2.75 25.91
CA PHE A 91 -11.51 1.72 25.24
C PHE A 91 -10.92 0.35 25.53
N ASN A 92 -11.72 -0.69 25.26
CA ASN A 92 -11.23 -2.06 25.36
C ASN A 92 -10.22 -2.35 24.23
N LYS A 93 -8.93 -2.33 24.57
CA LYS A 93 -7.79 -2.54 23.66
C LYS A 93 -7.87 -3.86 22.89
N PHE A 94 -8.48 -4.89 23.46
CA PHE A 94 -8.66 -6.19 22.81
C PHE A 94 -9.52 -6.11 21.54
N LYS A 95 -10.30 -5.03 21.32
CA LYS A 95 -11.01 -4.81 20.05
C LYS A 95 -10.06 -4.70 18.85
N LEU A 96 -8.84 -4.17 19.07
CA LEU A 96 -7.79 -4.06 18.05
C LEU A 96 -6.98 -5.35 17.87
N PHE A 97 -7.23 -6.39 18.68
CA PHE A 97 -6.57 -7.68 18.50
C PHE A 97 -7.01 -8.36 17.19
N ILE A 98 -8.30 -8.29 16.86
CA ILE A 98 -8.84 -8.88 15.63
C ILE A 98 -8.17 -8.29 14.37
N PRO A 99 -8.15 -6.95 14.15
CA PRO A 99 -7.47 -6.40 12.99
C PRO A 99 -5.97 -6.73 12.98
N ALA A 100 -5.29 -6.74 14.13
CA ALA A 100 -3.88 -7.14 14.20
C ALA A 100 -3.65 -8.59 13.75
N MET A 101 -4.53 -9.52 14.12
CA MET A 101 -4.44 -10.92 13.68
C MET A 101 -4.75 -11.06 12.18
N CYS A 102 -5.70 -10.30 11.67
CA CYS A 102 -5.98 -10.25 10.23
C CYS A 102 -4.78 -9.72 9.45
N ASP A 103 -4.14 -8.64 9.91
CA ASP A 103 -2.95 -8.08 9.27
C ASP A 103 -1.77 -9.06 9.26
N MET A 104 -1.47 -9.68 10.41
CA MET A 104 -0.42 -10.70 10.52
C MET A 104 -0.69 -11.90 9.60
N THR A 105 -1.93 -12.41 9.59
CA THR A 105 -2.32 -13.57 8.78
C THR A 105 -2.27 -13.23 7.29
N SER A 106 -2.77 -12.06 6.91
CA SER A 106 -2.72 -11.59 5.53
C SER A 106 -1.28 -11.43 5.05
N THR A 107 -0.44 -10.74 5.81
CA THR A 107 0.96 -10.52 5.46
C THR A 107 1.72 -11.84 5.30
N SER A 108 1.43 -12.82 6.18
CA SER A 108 2.02 -14.16 6.09
C SER A 108 1.57 -14.90 4.81
N LEU A 109 0.27 -14.88 4.47
CA LEU A 109 -0.25 -15.49 3.25
C LEU A 109 0.28 -14.80 1.99
N MET A 110 0.41 -13.47 2.03
CA MET A 110 1.02 -12.67 0.96
C MET A 110 2.47 -13.09 0.72
N TYR A 111 3.24 -13.31 1.79
CA TYR A 111 4.61 -13.78 1.67
C TYR A 111 4.70 -15.17 1.03
N ILE A 112 3.89 -16.13 1.51
CA ILE A 112 3.83 -17.47 0.93
C ILE A 112 3.43 -17.40 -0.55
N GLY A 113 2.46 -16.55 -0.89
CA GLY A 113 2.05 -16.32 -2.27
C GLY A 113 3.16 -15.75 -3.15
N LEU A 114 3.94 -14.80 -2.64
CA LEU A 114 5.09 -14.21 -3.36
C LEU A 114 6.17 -15.24 -3.72
N ASN A 115 6.35 -16.29 -2.90
CA ASN A 115 7.29 -17.38 -3.20
C ASN A 115 6.78 -18.40 -4.22
N LEU A 116 5.50 -18.32 -4.60
CA LEU A 116 4.85 -19.24 -5.53
C LEU A 116 4.46 -18.59 -6.86
N THR A 117 4.40 -17.26 -6.91
CA THR A 117 4.04 -16.47 -8.11
C THR A 117 5.05 -15.36 -8.39
N TYR A 118 4.88 -14.64 -9.50
CA TYR A 118 5.78 -13.56 -9.87
C TYR A 118 5.53 -12.30 -9.03
N ALA A 119 6.62 -11.58 -8.70
CA ALA A 119 6.54 -10.34 -7.92
C ALA A 119 5.71 -9.23 -8.59
N SER A 120 5.63 -9.21 -9.93
CA SER A 120 4.77 -8.27 -10.66
C SER A 120 3.28 -8.61 -10.48
N SER A 121 2.92 -9.89 -10.59
CA SER A 121 1.58 -10.41 -10.33
C SER A 121 1.14 -10.13 -8.90
N PHE A 122 2.02 -10.37 -7.93
CA PHE A 122 1.79 -10.03 -6.53
C PHE A 122 1.37 -8.57 -6.32
N GLN A 123 2.08 -7.63 -6.92
CA GLN A 123 1.76 -6.21 -6.80
C GLN A 123 0.40 -5.88 -7.43
N MET A 124 0.03 -6.56 -8.52
CA MET A 124 -1.23 -6.34 -9.23
C MET A 124 -2.42 -6.93 -8.47
N PHE A 125 -2.28 -8.14 -7.93
CA PHE A 125 -3.31 -8.77 -7.10
C PHE A 125 -3.57 -7.99 -5.80
N ARG A 126 -2.58 -7.25 -5.28
CA ARG A 126 -2.81 -6.33 -4.16
C ARG A 126 -3.85 -5.25 -4.46
N GLY A 127 -4.04 -4.89 -5.74
CA GLY A 127 -5.11 -3.98 -6.17
C GLY A 127 -6.53 -4.55 -5.99
N ALA A 128 -6.68 -5.88 -5.85
CA ALA A 128 -7.97 -6.54 -5.67
C ALA A 128 -8.66 -6.18 -4.35
N VAL A 129 -7.90 -5.74 -3.34
CA VAL A 129 -8.41 -5.37 -2.02
C VAL A 129 -9.56 -4.37 -2.08
N ILE A 130 -9.56 -3.46 -3.07
CA ILE A 130 -10.60 -2.43 -3.23
C ILE A 130 -11.99 -3.02 -3.47
N ILE A 131 -12.07 -4.17 -4.15
CA ILE A 131 -13.32 -4.87 -4.43
C ILE A 131 -13.93 -5.35 -3.12
N PHE A 132 -13.12 -6.04 -2.32
CA PHE A 132 -13.55 -6.61 -1.05
C PHE A 132 -13.83 -5.53 -0.01
N VAL A 133 -12.99 -4.48 0.09
CA VAL A 133 -13.25 -3.33 0.97
C VAL A 133 -14.55 -2.65 0.59
N GLY A 134 -14.80 -2.42 -0.70
CA GLY A 134 -16.03 -1.81 -1.18
C GLY A 134 -17.28 -2.58 -0.76
N ILE A 135 -17.29 -3.91 -0.99
CA ILE A 135 -18.41 -4.78 -0.64
C ILE A 135 -18.60 -4.88 0.88
N LEU A 136 -17.52 -5.12 1.63
CA LEU A 136 -17.57 -5.25 3.09
C LEU A 136 -17.98 -3.92 3.76
N SER A 137 -17.59 -2.77 3.19
CA SER A 137 -18.00 -1.45 3.70
C SER A 137 -19.51 -1.22 3.59
N VAL A 138 -20.19 -1.82 2.60
CA VAL A 138 -21.66 -1.76 2.54
C VAL A 138 -22.29 -2.50 3.71
N GLY A 139 -21.75 -3.67 4.06
CA GLY A 139 -22.33 -4.52 5.12
C GLY A 139 -21.95 -4.12 6.55
N PHE A 140 -20.73 -3.62 6.78
CA PHE A 140 -20.22 -3.35 8.13
C PHE A 140 -20.21 -1.87 8.54
N LEU A 141 -20.19 -0.96 7.56
CA LEU A 141 -20.15 0.50 7.73
C LEU A 141 -21.39 1.21 7.14
N ASP A 142 -22.37 0.45 6.62
CA ASP A 142 -23.60 0.98 6.03
C ASP A 142 -23.37 2.00 4.90
N ARG A 143 -22.26 1.84 4.15
CA ARG A 143 -21.90 2.74 3.05
C ARG A 143 -22.73 2.45 1.80
N VAL A 144 -23.19 3.49 1.12
CA VAL A 144 -23.89 3.37 -0.17
C VAL A 144 -22.91 3.54 -1.32
N LEU A 145 -22.72 2.47 -2.11
CA LEU A 145 -21.87 2.50 -3.30
C LEU A 145 -22.58 3.17 -4.48
N LYS A 146 -21.93 4.17 -5.07
CA LYS A 146 -22.40 4.88 -6.26
C LYS A 146 -22.14 4.04 -7.51
N LYS A 147 -22.88 4.33 -8.60
CA LYS A 147 -22.68 3.66 -9.91
C LYS A 147 -21.22 3.69 -10.38
N ARG A 148 -20.49 4.78 -10.11
CA ARG A 148 -19.06 4.95 -10.44
C ARG A 148 -18.16 3.95 -9.72
N GLU A 149 -18.40 3.73 -8.43
CA GLU A 149 -17.66 2.76 -7.60
C GLU A 149 -17.87 1.34 -8.13
N TRP A 150 -19.10 0.99 -8.51
CA TRP A 150 -19.41 -0.28 -9.18
C TRP A 150 -18.67 -0.47 -10.51
N THR A 151 -18.68 0.53 -11.38
CA THR A 151 -17.93 0.47 -12.65
C THR A 151 -16.43 0.31 -12.41
N GLY A 152 -15.88 1.01 -11.42
CA GLY A 152 -14.47 0.86 -11.01
C GLY A 152 -14.13 -0.56 -10.58
N MET A 153 -14.96 -1.18 -9.73
CA MET A 153 -14.75 -2.57 -9.28
C MET A 153 -14.78 -3.57 -10.44
N VAL A 154 -15.74 -3.45 -11.37
CA VAL A 154 -15.81 -4.31 -12.55
C VAL A 154 -14.53 -4.21 -13.38
N LEU A 155 -14.01 -3.00 -13.55
CA LEU A 155 -12.81 -2.77 -14.35
C LEU A 155 -11.55 -3.32 -13.67
N VAL A 156 -11.48 -3.25 -12.33
CA VAL A 156 -10.43 -3.93 -11.54
C VAL A 156 -10.51 -5.45 -11.73
N ILE A 157 -11.70 -6.06 -11.70
CA ILE A 157 -11.88 -7.51 -11.94
C ILE A 157 -11.37 -7.93 -13.33
N VAL A 158 -11.68 -7.14 -14.36
CA VAL A 158 -11.18 -7.37 -15.72
C VAL A 158 -9.65 -7.29 -15.74
N GLY A 159 -9.07 -6.27 -15.08
CA GLY A 159 -7.61 -6.14 -14.94
C GLY A 159 -6.96 -7.36 -14.27
N LEU A 160 -7.50 -7.83 -13.16
CA LEU A 160 -7.00 -9.01 -12.45
C LEU A 160 -7.09 -10.29 -13.29
N THR A 161 -8.17 -10.45 -14.06
CA THR A 161 -8.36 -11.61 -14.92
C THR A 161 -7.34 -11.60 -16.06
N ILE A 162 -7.04 -10.45 -16.65
CA ILE A 162 -6.00 -10.31 -17.68
C ILE A 162 -4.62 -10.66 -17.10
N VAL A 163 -4.30 -10.19 -15.89
CA VAL A 163 -3.01 -10.49 -15.23
C VAL A 163 -2.88 -11.99 -14.94
N GLY A 164 -3.88 -12.61 -14.33
CA GLY A 164 -3.84 -14.06 -14.04
C GLY A 164 -3.76 -14.91 -15.31
N LEU A 165 -4.41 -14.51 -16.41
CA LEU A 165 -4.27 -15.18 -17.71
C LEU A 165 -2.89 -14.95 -18.32
N ALA A 166 -2.28 -13.78 -18.14
CA ALA A 166 -0.94 -13.49 -18.62
C ALA A 166 0.11 -14.39 -17.96
N ASP A 167 -0.01 -14.61 -16.65
CA ASP A 167 0.91 -15.48 -15.90
C ASP A 167 0.75 -16.95 -16.30
N PHE A 168 -0.47 -17.36 -16.69
CA PHE A 168 -0.72 -18.68 -17.25
C PHE A 168 -0.07 -18.88 -18.63
N VAL A 169 -0.09 -17.86 -19.50
CA VAL A 169 0.43 -17.93 -20.88
C VAL A 169 1.95 -17.76 -20.95
N ASN A 170 2.55 -16.87 -20.16
CA ASN A 170 3.98 -16.55 -20.21
C ASN A 170 4.91 -17.70 -19.80
N LYS A 171 4.36 -18.77 -19.23
CA LYS A 171 5.11 -19.96 -18.83
C LYS A 171 5.62 -20.78 -20.02
N ASP A 172 4.98 -20.72 -21.18
CA ASP A 172 5.43 -21.51 -22.34
C ASP A 172 6.74 -20.97 -22.96
N THR A 173 7.24 -19.81 -22.47
CA THR A 173 8.42 -19.12 -23.02
C THR A 173 9.59 -18.98 -22.04
N ASN A 174 9.39 -19.13 -20.71
CA ASN A 174 10.43 -18.94 -19.70
C ASN A 174 10.75 -20.21 -18.92
N THR A 175 12.04 -20.49 -18.76
CA THR A 175 12.63 -21.63 -18.04
C THR A 175 12.62 -21.43 -16.52
N ASP A 176 11.53 -20.90 -15.96
CA ASP A 176 11.41 -20.66 -14.52
C ASP A 176 10.89 -21.91 -13.79
N ASN A 177 11.46 -22.17 -12.61
CA ASN A 177 11.25 -23.38 -11.80
C ASN A 177 9.86 -23.51 -11.15
N HIS A 178 8.95 -22.55 -11.32
CA HIS A 178 7.62 -22.60 -10.68
C HIS A 178 6.64 -23.45 -11.49
N GLY A 179 6.04 -24.46 -10.88
CA GLY A 179 4.97 -25.30 -11.44
C GLY A 179 3.71 -24.50 -11.83
N LYS A 180 2.88 -25.01 -12.77
CA LYS A 180 1.60 -24.34 -13.11
C LYS A 180 0.71 -24.26 -11.88
N ASN A 181 0.70 -25.34 -11.11
CA ASN A 181 -0.04 -25.43 -9.86
C ASN A 181 0.53 -24.47 -8.81
N ASP A 182 1.85 -24.23 -8.79
CA ASP A 182 2.47 -23.31 -7.83
C ASP A 182 1.99 -21.88 -8.09
N ILE A 183 2.05 -21.41 -9.34
CA ILE A 183 1.61 -20.06 -9.72
C ILE A 183 0.13 -19.85 -9.39
N ILE A 184 -0.74 -20.78 -9.80
CA ILE A 184 -2.19 -20.71 -9.52
C ILE A 184 -2.45 -20.70 -8.00
N THR A 185 -1.70 -21.53 -7.25
CA THR A 185 -1.81 -21.59 -5.79
C THR A 185 -1.36 -20.27 -5.18
N GLY A 186 -0.25 -19.69 -5.65
CA GLY A 186 0.26 -18.39 -5.21
C GLY A 186 -0.73 -17.27 -5.45
N ASP A 187 -1.28 -17.17 -6.66
CA ASP A 187 -2.27 -16.16 -7.02
C ASP A 187 -3.54 -16.28 -6.17
N LEU A 188 -4.05 -17.50 -5.96
CA LEU A 188 -5.21 -17.75 -5.11
C LEU A 188 -4.95 -17.37 -3.65
N LEU A 189 -3.77 -17.71 -3.11
CA LEU A 189 -3.36 -17.33 -1.76
C LEU A 189 -3.31 -15.81 -1.59
N ILE A 190 -2.81 -15.08 -2.60
CA ILE A 190 -2.77 -13.61 -2.55
C ILE A 190 -4.19 -13.03 -2.57
N VAL A 191 -5.10 -13.59 -3.37
CA VAL A 191 -6.52 -13.16 -3.38
C VAL A 191 -7.18 -13.40 -2.03
N ILE A 192 -6.95 -14.57 -1.41
CA ILE A 192 -7.43 -14.87 -0.06
C ILE A 192 -6.86 -13.85 0.94
N ALA A 193 -5.57 -13.54 0.85
CA ALA A 193 -4.94 -12.53 1.70
C ALA A 193 -5.57 -11.14 1.50
N GLN A 194 -5.96 -10.77 0.27
CA GLN A 194 -6.66 -9.49 0.03
C GLN A 194 -8.04 -9.44 0.70
N ILE A 195 -8.76 -10.57 0.80
CA ILE A 195 -10.03 -10.65 1.54
C ILE A 195 -9.79 -10.38 3.04
N ILE A 196 -8.75 -10.99 3.60
CA ILE A 196 -8.38 -10.79 5.01
C ILE A 196 -7.93 -9.35 5.26
N THR A 197 -7.12 -8.78 4.37
CA THR A 197 -6.70 -7.37 4.40
C THR A 197 -7.89 -6.43 4.35
N ALA A 198 -8.86 -6.69 3.46
CA ALA A 198 -10.07 -5.90 3.36
C ALA A 198 -10.91 -5.98 4.64
N THR A 199 -11.00 -7.16 5.24
CA THR A 199 -11.69 -7.38 6.51
C THR A 199 -11.02 -6.59 7.64
N GLN A 200 -9.68 -6.63 7.73
CA GLN A 200 -8.90 -5.83 8.67
C GLN A 200 -9.24 -4.35 8.52
N MET A 201 -9.15 -3.80 7.31
CA MET A 201 -9.37 -2.36 7.06
C MET A 201 -10.78 -1.90 7.41
N VAL A 202 -11.80 -2.71 7.12
CA VAL A 202 -13.20 -2.40 7.43
C VAL A 202 -13.45 -2.45 8.94
N ILE A 203 -12.93 -3.46 9.63
CA ILE A 203 -13.04 -3.58 11.09
C ILE A 203 -12.29 -2.43 11.78
N GLU A 204 -11.10 -2.11 11.28
CA GLU A 204 -10.27 -1.01 11.75
C GLU A 204 -10.98 0.33 11.58
N GLU A 205 -11.55 0.64 10.40
CA GLU A 205 -12.34 1.86 10.20
C GLU A 205 -13.53 1.91 11.17
N LYS A 206 -14.24 0.80 11.34
CA LYS A 206 -15.38 0.71 12.26
C LYS A 206 -14.98 1.02 13.70
N TYR A 207 -13.87 0.50 14.20
CA TYR A 207 -13.44 0.73 15.57
C TYR A 207 -12.70 2.04 15.78
N VAL A 208 -11.76 2.40 14.91
CA VAL A 208 -10.95 3.62 15.04
C VAL A 208 -11.83 4.86 14.88
N THR A 209 -12.70 4.88 13.86
CA THR A 209 -13.63 6.00 13.66
C THR A 209 -14.79 5.95 14.64
N GLY A 210 -15.37 4.76 14.86
CA GLY A 210 -16.55 4.61 15.74
C GLY A 210 -16.27 4.84 17.23
N LEU A 211 -15.06 4.55 17.71
CA LEU A 211 -14.65 4.83 19.08
C LEU A 211 -13.78 6.09 19.19
N ASP A 212 -13.52 6.81 18.09
CA ASP A 212 -12.63 7.98 18.02
C ASP A 212 -11.23 7.73 18.59
N ILE A 213 -10.64 6.57 18.30
CA ILE A 213 -9.32 6.19 18.86
C ILE A 213 -8.22 7.04 18.22
N PRO A 214 -7.23 7.56 18.98
CA PRO A 214 -6.07 8.23 18.39
C PRO A 214 -5.29 7.30 17.44
N PRO A 215 -5.03 7.68 16.17
CA PRO A 215 -4.37 6.81 15.20
C PRO A 215 -3.03 6.23 15.68
N LEU A 216 -2.22 7.05 16.33
CA LEU A 216 -0.90 6.63 16.85
C LEU A 216 -1.02 5.57 17.95
N GLN A 217 -2.09 5.62 18.78
CA GLN A 217 -2.39 4.60 19.78
C GLN A 217 -2.93 3.32 19.14
N ALA A 218 -3.76 3.43 18.10
CA ALA A 218 -4.32 2.29 17.38
C ALA A 218 -3.22 1.44 16.73
N VAL A 219 -2.38 2.06 15.88
CA VAL A 219 -1.21 1.40 15.25
C VAL A 219 -0.31 0.79 16.31
N GLY A 220 -0.05 1.53 17.38
CA GLY A 220 0.80 1.06 18.46
C GLY A 220 0.31 -0.22 19.14
N LEU A 221 -1.01 -0.36 19.32
CA LEU A 221 -1.61 -1.55 19.92
C LEU A 221 -1.64 -2.73 18.94
N GLU A 222 -1.93 -2.48 17.67
CA GLU A 222 -1.84 -3.49 16.61
C GLU A 222 -0.42 -4.05 16.52
N GLY A 223 0.58 -3.17 16.52
CA GLY A 223 1.99 -3.54 16.58
C GLY A 223 2.36 -4.40 17.79
N ILE A 224 1.84 -4.08 18.99
CA ILE A 224 2.09 -4.91 20.19
C ILE A 224 1.51 -6.31 20.02
N PHE A 225 0.26 -6.42 19.59
CA PHE A 225 -0.41 -7.70 19.43
C PHE A 225 0.23 -8.54 18.32
N GLY A 226 0.46 -7.93 17.15
CA GLY A 226 1.13 -8.56 16.01
C GLY A 226 2.55 -9.00 16.35
N PHE A 227 3.36 -8.12 16.95
CA PHE A 227 4.73 -8.46 17.35
C PHE A 227 4.76 -9.61 18.38
N THR A 228 3.89 -9.57 19.39
CA THR A 228 3.85 -10.60 20.43
C THR A 228 3.49 -11.96 19.84
N VAL A 229 2.43 -12.04 19.04
CA VAL A 229 1.98 -13.31 18.46
C VAL A 229 3.00 -13.83 17.46
N LEU A 230 3.52 -12.97 16.58
CA LEU A 230 4.49 -13.39 15.57
C LEU A 230 5.83 -13.80 16.19
N ALA A 231 6.31 -13.09 17.23
CA ALA A 231 7.49 -13.50 17.99
C ALA A 231 7.30 -14.86 18.66
N CYS A 232 6.10 -15.15 19.20
CA CYS A 232 5.77 -16.47 19.71
C CYS A 232 5.74 -17.54 18.61
N LEU A 233 5.24 -17.22 17.42
CA LEU A 233 5.19 -18.13 16.27
C LEU A 233 6.57 -18.42 15.64
N GLN A 234 7.54 -17.53 15.80
CA GLN A 234 8.91 -17.82 15.35
C GLN A 234 9.53 -19.01 16.09
N VAL A 235 9.13 -19.28 17.34
CA VAL A 235 9.61 -20.43 18.11
C VAL A 235 9.28 -21.76 17.42
N PRO A 236 8.01 -22.08 17.08
CA PRO A 236 7.71 -23.27 16.30
C PRO A 236 8.28 -23.21 14.87
N PHE A 237 8.30 -22.04 14.21
CA PHE A 237 8.84 -21.91 12.84
C PHE A 237 10.32 -22.32 12.74
N TYR A 238 11.10 -22.09 13.81
CA TYR A 238 12.48 -22.53 13.94
C TYR A 238 12.67 -24.07 13.91
N PHE A 239 11.62 -24.84 14.23
CA PHE A 239 11.66 -26.30 14.24
C PHE A 239 10.97 -26.96 13.05
N ILE A 240 10.08 -26.24 12.35
CA ILE A 240 9.36 -26.75 11.18
C ILE A 240 10.31 -26.77 9.99
N LYS A 241 10.61 -27.96 9.47
CA LYS A 241 11.40 -28.13 8.25
C LYS A 241 10.53 -27.93 7.01
N VAL A 242 11.01 -27.14 6.07
CA VAL A 242 10.37 -26.91 4.77
C VAL A 242 11.40 -27.07 3.66
N GLY A 243 10.96 -27.60 2.52
CA GLY A 243 11.79 -27.67 1.31
C GLY A 243 11.63 -26.44 0.42
N PRO A 244 12.45 -26.32 -0.65
CA PRO A 244 12.23 -25.34 -1.70
C PRO A 244 10.80 -25.45 -2.26
N PRO A 245 10.11 -24.33 -2.58
CA PRO A 245 10.58 -22.94 -2.65
C PRO A 245 10.37 -22.11 -1.36
N PHE A 246 10.04 -22.74 -0.22
CA PHE A 246 9.58 -22.01 0.97
C PHE A 246 10.68 -21.49 1.89
N SER A 247 11.92 -21.95 1.71
CA SER A 247 13.10 -21.48 2.47
C SER A 247 14.38 -21.88 1.76
N ASP A 248 15.34 -20.95 1.67
CA ASP A 248 16.72 -21.22 1.24
C ASP A 248 17.72 -21.16 2.41
N ASN A 249 17.24 -21.19 3.66
CA ASN A 249 18.13 -21.13 4.82
C ASN A 249 18.91 -22.45 5.02
N TYR A 250 20.06 -22.34 5.69
CA TYR A 250 21.01 -23.45 5.85
C TYR A 250 20.41 -24.69 6.53
N ARG A 251 19.32 -24.55 7.29
CA ARG A 251 18.65 -25.63 8.02
C ARG A 251 17.42 -26.18 7.31
N GLY A 252 16.98 -25.55 6.22
CA GLY A 252 15.71 -25.86 5.57
C GLY A 252 14.54 -25.78 6.55
N VAL A 253 14.53 -24.76 7.41
CA VAL A 253 13.41 -24.49 8.33
C VAL A 253 12.57 -23.32 7.84
N LEU A 254 11.33 -23.22 8.31
CA LEU A 254 10.42 -22.17 7.85
C LEU A 254 10.94 -20.76 8.15
N GLU A 255 11.58 -20.57 9.31
CA GLU A 255 12.24 -19.31 9.66
C GLU A 255 13.40 -19.59 10.63
N ASP A 256 14.56 -18.96 10.42
CA ASP A 256 15.66 -19.00 11.39
C ASP A 256 16.04 -17.58 11.83
N ALA A 257 15.26 -17.04 12.78
CA ALA A 257 15.48 -15.71 13.33
C ALA A 257 16.88 -15.52 13.94
N ILE A 258 17.52 -16.61 14.42
CA ILE A 258 18.88 -16.53 14.96
C ILE A 258 19.88 -16.31 13.83
N ASP A 259 19.71 -17.01 12.70
CA ASP A 259 20.52 -16.76 11.51
C ASP A 259 20.30 -15.33 10.98
N ALA A 260 19.07 -14.81 11.02
CA ALA A 260 18.79 -13.42 10.65
C ALA A 260 19.63 -12.42 11.48
N PHE A 261 19.68 -12.58 12.81
CA PHE A 261 20.52 -11.73 13.66
C PHE A 261 22.02 -11.86 13.37
N VAL A 262 22.50 -13.07 13.07
CA VAL A 262 23.91 -13.29 12.69
C VAL A 262 24.24 -12.60 11.37
N GLN A 263 23.36 -12.75 10.36
CA GLN A 263 23.51 -12.09 9.07
C GLN A 263 23.54 -10.55 9.22
N MET A 264 22.66 -9.99 10.07
CA MET A 264 22.67 -8.56 10.40
C MET A 264 23.98 -8.11 11.05
N GLY A 265 24.54 -8.91 11.98
CA GLY A 265 25.82 -8.61 12.61
C GLY A 265 27.00 -8.61 11.62
N ASN A 266 26.91 -9.41 10.56
CA ASN A 266 27.96 -9.56 9.55
C ASN A 266 27.88 -8.53 8.42
N ASN A 267 26.76 -7.81 8.26
CA ASN A 267 26.58 -6.82 7.20
C ASN A 267 25.85 -5.56 7.70
N TYR A 268 26.59 -4.46 7.88
CA TYR A 268 26.04 -3.18 8.32
C TYR A 268 25.02 -2.56 7.35
N LEU A 269 25.12 -2.83 6.04
CA LEU A 269 24.14 -2.36 5.06
C LEU A 269 22.78 -3.00 5.29
N LEU A 270 22.77 -4.27 5.72
CA LEU A 270 21.54 -4.99 6.05
C LEU A 270 20.86 -4.39 7.28
N VAL A 271 21.64 -4.03 8.31
CA VAL A 271 21.11 -3.32 9.48
C VAL A 271 20.47 -1.99 9.07
N PHE A 272 21.12 -1.23 8.19
CA PHE A 272 20.57 0.03 7.69
C PHE A 272 19.27 -0.17 6.89
N ALA A 273 19.20 -1.20 6.05
CA ALA A 273 17.98 -1.55 5.32
C ALA A 273 16.83 -1.91 6.27
N ILE A 274 17.09 -2.76 7.27
CA ILE A 274 16.09 -3.16 8.28
C ILE A 274 15.64 -1.96 9.13
N LEU A 275 16.55 -1.08 9.55
CA LEU A 275 16.19 0.16 10.25
C LEU A 275 15.34 1.09 9.38
N GLY A 276 15.67 1.20 8.09
CA GLY A 276 14.85 1.90 7.11
C GLY A 276 13.43 1.35 7.02
N THR A 277 13.28 0.03 6.99
CA THR A 277 11.98 -0.67 7.04
C THR A 277 11.23 -0.35 8.34
N ILE A 278 11.86 -0.50 9.51
CA ILE A 278 11.23 -0.23 10.82
C ILE A 278 10.70 1.22 10.90
N LEU A 279 11.53 2.20 10.56
CA LEU A 279 11.16 3.61 10.63
C LEU A 279 10.09 3.98 9.62
N SER A 280 10.23 3.54 8.37
CA SER A 280 9.26 3.86 7.32
C SER A 280 7.89 3.26 7.60
N ILE A 281 7.82 2.07 8.19
CA ILE A 281 6.56 1.41 8.60
C ILE A 281 5.83 2.18 9.68
N ALA A 282 6.57 2.67 10.69
CA ALA A 282 5.97 3.48 11.75
C ALA A 282 5.19 4.67 11.16
N PHE A 283 5.82 5.42 10.25
CA PHE A 283 5.16 6.55 9.57
C PHE A 283 4.07 6.11 8.59
N PHE A 284 4.31 5.04 7.82
CA PHE A 284 3.36 4.52 6.84
C PHE A 284 2.04 4.10 7.50
N ASN A 285 2.11 3.28 8.56
CA ASN A 285 0.91 2.81 9.25
C ASN A 285 0.24 3.93 10.05
N PHE A 286 1.01 4.82 10.70
CA PHE A 286 0.45 6.02 11.32
C PHE A 286 -0.36 6.86 10.32
N ALA A 287 0.23 7.17 9.16
CA ALA A 287 -0.46 7.94 8.13
C ALA A 287 -1.64 7.17 7.54
N GLY A 288 -1.52 5.85 7.35
CA GLY A 288 -2.57 4.96 6.89
C GLY A 288 -3.82 4.99 7.77
N ILE A 289 -3.67 4.73 9.08
CA ILE A 289 -4.80 4.80 10.03
C ILE A 289 -5.36 6.23 10.08
N SER A 290 -4.51 7.25 10.05
CA SER A 290 -4.95 8.64 10.08
C SER A 290 -5.78 9.00 8.85
N VAL A 291 -5.41 8.52 7.66
CA VAL A 291 -6.22 8.65 6.44
C VAL A 291 -7.54 7.90 6.56
N THR A 292 -7.55 6.69 7.12
CA THR A 292 -8.79 5.93 7.37
C THR A 292 -9.73 6.72 8.27
N LYS A 293 -9.20 7.29 9.36
CA LYS A 293 -9.97 8.04 10.35
C LYS A 293 -10.51 9.37 9.82
N GLU A 294 -9.68 10.13 9.10
CA GLU A 294 -10.02 11.48 8.62
C GLU A 294 -10.78 11.48 7.28
N LEU A 295 -10.66 10.42 6.50
CA LEU A 295 -11.27 10.29 5.17
C LEU A 295 -12.10 9.01 5.04
N SER A 296 -11.46 7.86 4.82
CA SER A 296 -12.08 6.51 4.78
C SER A 296 -11.04 5.43 4.45
N ALA A 297 -11.35 4.15 4.71
CA ALA A 297 -10.49 3.04 4.26
C ALA A 297 -10.39 2.98 2.73
N THR A 298 -11.43 3.40 2.01
CA THR A 298 -11.37 3.45 0.53
C THR A 298 -10.34 4.44 0.01
N THR A 299 -10.16 5.58 0.69
CA THR A 299 -9.14 6.56 0.30
C THR A 299 -7.74 6.04 0.62
N ARG A 300 -7.55 5.37 1.76
CA ARG A 300 -6.31 4.65 2.09
C ARG A 300 -5.93 3.68 0.97
N MET A 301 -6.88 2.90 0.46
CA MET A 301 -6.65 1.97 -0.66
C MET A 301 -6.19 2.64 -1.94
N VAL A 302 -6.76 3.78 -2.28
CA VAL A 302 -6.33 4.51 -3.48
C VAL A 302 -4.91 5.04 -3.32
N LEU A 303 -4.55 5.53 -2.14
CA LEU A 303 -3.18 5.95 -1.87
C LEU A 303 -2.20 4.77 -1.90
N ASP A 304 -2.61 3.59 -1.45
CA ASP A 304 -1.82 2.37 -1.57
C ASP A 304 -1.59 1.99 -3.04
N SER A 305 -2.56 2.19 -3.93
CA SER A 305 -2.42 2.02 -5.37
C SER A 305 -1.49 3.04 -6.01
N VAL A 306 -1.53 4.29 -5.56
CA VAL A 306 -0.59 5.33 -6.02
C VAL A 306 0.84 4.97 -5.61
N ARG A 307 1.01 4.47 -4.39
CA ARG A 307 2.30 3.96 -3.90
C ARG A 307 2.85 2.82 -4.78
N THR A 308 2.02 1.85 -5.17
CA THR A 308 2.49 0.73 -6.02
C THR A 308 3.00 1.20 -7.36
N PHE A 309 2.40 2.24 -7.95
CA PHE A 309 2.91 2.88 -9.17
C PHE A 309 4.35 3.43 -8.99
N PHE A 310 4.62 4.14 -7.88
CA PHE A 310 5.97 4.64 -7.61
C PHE A 310 6.98 3.52 -7.37
N ILE A 311 6.58 2.45 -6.66
CA ILE A 311 7.42 1.27 -6.46
C ILE A 311 7.79 0.64 -7.81
N TRP A 312 6.81 0.48 -8.70
CA TRP A 312 7.03 -0.08 -10.03
C TRP A 312 7.98 0.80 -10.87
N MET A 313 7.77 2.11 -10.89
CA MET A 313 8.64 3.07 -11.60
C MET A 313 10.09 3.00 -11.11
N LEU A 314 10.31 3.00 -9.79
CA LEU A 314 11.64 2.92 -9.21
C LEU A 314 12.27 1.54 -9.40
N SER A 315 11.48 0.46 -9.30
CA SER A 315 11.94 -0.91 -9.56
C SER A 315 12.43 -1.10 -11.00
N LEU A 316 11.75 -0.50 -11.99
CA LEU A 316 12.24 -0.46 -13.37
C LEU A 316 13.51 0.39 -13.51
N GLY A 317 13.57 1.56 -12.85
CA GLY A 317 14.74 2.43 -12.86
C GLY A 317 16.00 1.76 -12.31
N PHE A 318 15.87 0.94 -11.26
CA PHE A 318 16.95 0.14 -10.71
C PHE A 318 17.18 -1.20 -11.44
N THR A 319 16.49 -1.46 -12.55
CA THR A 319 16.55 -2.73 -13.32
C THR A 319 16.24 -3.98 -12.47
N TRP A 320 15.40 -3.81 -11.44
CA TRP A 320 15.06 -4.89 -10.51
C TRP A 320 13.92 -5.80 -11.02
N GLN A 321 13.31 -5.48 -12.15
CA GLN A 321 12.26 -6.26 -12.81
C GLN A 321 12.43 -6.21 -14.33
N GLN A 322 12.12 -7.32 -14.99
CA GLN A 322 12.00 -7.40 -16.46
C GLN A 322 10.64 -6.85 -16.90
N PHE A 323 10.61 -6.17 -18.05
CA PHE A 323 9.40 -5.49 -18.52
C PHE A 323 8.52 -6.43 -19.35
N HIS A 324 7.32 -6.74 -18.86
CA HIS A 324 6.33 -7.55 -19.57
C HIS A 324 5.15 -6.68 -20.07
N TRP A 325 4.95 -6.64 -21.39
CA TRP A 325 3.95 -5.78 -22.03
C TRP A 325 2.49 -6.14 -21.68
N LEU A 326 2.21 -7.42 -21.47
CA LEU A 326 0.87 -7.90 -21.12
C LEU A 326 0.49 -7.54 -19.68
N GLN A 327 1.47 -7.58 -18.77
CA GLN A 327 1.31 -7.13 -17.39
C GLN A 327 1.07 -5.61 -17.31
N LEU A 328 1.71 -4.81 -18.18
CA LEU A 328 1.45 -3.36 -18.28
C LEU A 328 -0.01 -3.06 -18.63
N LEU A 329 -0.60 -3.83 -19.56
CA LEU A 329 -2.00 -3.66 -19.94
C LEU A 329 -2.93 -3.94 -18.74
N GLY A 330 -2.72 -5.06 -18.06
CA GLY A 330 -3.48 -5.41 -16.85
C GLY A 330 -3.36 -4.34 -15.76
N PHE A 331 -2.14 -3.83 -15.53
CA PHE A 331 -1.88 -2.74 -14.60
C PHE A 331 -2.59 -1.43 -14.98
N ALA A 332 -2.65 -1.08 -16.27
CA ALA A 332 -3.36 0.11 -16.74
C ALA A 332 -4.87 0.02 -16.47
N PHE A 333 -5.48 -1.15 -16.69
CA PHE A 333 -6.88 -1.38 -16.32
C PHE A 333 -7.08 -1.28 -14.80
N LEU A 334 -6.24 -1.94 -14.00
CA LEU A 334 -6.33 -1.84 -12.54
C LEU A 334 -6.27 -0.38 -12.06
N LEU A 335 -5.27 0.37 -12.52
CA LEU A 335 -5.08 1.78 -12.17
C LEU A 335 -6.29 2.62 -12.56
N PHE A 336 -6.78 2.46 -13.79
CA PHE A 336 -7.94 3.19 -14.28
C PHE A 336 -9.20 2.86 -13.49
N GLY A 337 -9.40 1.59 -13.12
CA GLY A 337 -10.54 1.14 -12.32
C GLY A 337 -10.52 1.73 -10.91
N MET A 338 -9.35 1.80 -10.29
CA MET A 338 -9.16 2.42 -8.98
C MET A 338 -9.37 3.94 -9.01
N CYS A 339 -8.88 4.63 -10.05
CA CYS A 339 -9.16 6.04 -10.27
C CYS A 339 -10.66 6.31 -10.46
N LEU A 340 -11.34 5.47 -11.25
CA LEU A 340 -12.78 5.58 -11.50
C LEU A 340 -13.58 5.36 -10.21
N TYR A 341 -13.19 4.37 -9.40
CA TYR A 341 -13.80 4.06 -8.11
C TYR A 341 -13.76 5.28 -7.18
N ASN A 342 -12.59 5.91 -7.04
CA ASN A 342 -12.42 7.07 -6.16
C ASN A 342 -12.97 8.38 -6.74
N GLY A 343 -13.60 8.29 -7.92
CA GLY A 343 -14.10 9.45 -8.62
C GLY A 343 -13.01 10.41 -9.12
N ILE A 344 -11.74 9.98 -9.13
CA ILE A 344 -10.64 10.60 -9.88
C ILE A 344 -10.85 10.23 -11.35
N THR A 345 -11.91 10.78 -11.92
CA THR A 345 -12.08 10.73 -13.37
C THR A 345 -11.00 11.59 -13.98
N CYS A 346 -10.32 11.10 -15.01
CA CYS A 346 -9.54 11.93 -15.93
C CYS A 346 -10.39 13.03 -16.61
N ALA A 347 -11.66 13.23 -16.24
CA ALA A 347 -12.53 14.27 -16.76
C ALA A 347 -11.88 15.67 -16.75
N PRO A 348 -11.16 16.14 -15.72
CA PRO A 348 -10.45 17.43 -15.80
C PRO A 348 -9.32 17.40 -16.84
N CYS A 349 -8.55 16.31 -16.95
CA CYS A 349 -7.52 16.14 -17.98
C CYS A 349 -8.10 16.01 -19.39
N ILE A 350 -9.18 15.26 -19.56
CA ILE A 350 -9.88 15.05 -20.83
C ILE A 350 -10.61 16.34 -21.24
N ILE A 351 -11.19 17.08 -20.30
CA ILE A 351 -11.77 18.41 -20.53
C ILE A 351 -10.64 19.41 -20.86
N TYR A 352 -9.50 19.35 -20.17
CA TYR A 352 -8.35 20.21 -20.46
C TYR A 352 -7.75 19.91 -21.84
N ILE A 353 -7.53 18.64 -22.18
CA ILE A 353 -7.04 18.19 -23.48
C ILE A 353 -8.08 18.52 -24.57
N ARG A 354 -9.37 18.26 -24.33
CA ARG A 354 -10.44 18.66 -25.24
C ARG A 354 -10.45 20.17 -25.43
N ASN A 355 -10.33 20.97 -24.37
CA ASN A 355 -10.29 22.42 -24.46
C ASN A 355 -9.01 22.93 -25.15
N ALA A 356 -7.86 22.29 -24.93
CA ALA A 356 -6.61 22.60 -25.61
C ALA A 356 -6.68 22.26 -27.10
N VAL A 357 -7.24 21.11 -27.46
CA VAL A 357 -7.47 20.68 -28.85
C VAL A 357 -8.52 21.57 -29.53
N THR A 358 -9.57 21.97 -28.80
CA THR A 358 -10.60 22.90 -29.29
C THR A 358 -10.00 24.28 -29.52
N ASN A 359 -9.21 24.81 -28.58
CA ASN A 359 -8.51 26.09 -28.73
C ASN A 359 -7.49 26.06 -29.88
N LEU A 360 -6.80 24.94 -30.11
CA LEU A 360 -5.92 24.77 -31.27
C LEU A 360 -6.71 24.74 -32.58
N ARG A 361 -7.91 24.13 -32.59
CA ARG A 361 -8.76 24.00 -33.78
C ARG A 361 -9.51 25.29 -34.14
N TYR A 362 -9.85 26.12 -33.16
CA TYR A 362 -10.54 27.40 -33.35
C TYR A 362 -9.60 28.62 -33.35
N ARG A 363 -8.28 28.42 -33.24
CA ARG A 363 -7.28 29.50 -33.28
C ARG A 363 -7.36 30.32 -34.58
N HIS A 364 -7.74 29.68 -35.70
CA HIS A 364 -7.91 30.35 -37.01
C HIS A 364 -9.21 31.15 -37.18
N LEU A 365 -10.19 31.01 -36.28
CA LEU A 365 -11.47 31.73 -36.35
C LEU A 365 -11.50 33.01 -35.48
N ASN A 366 -10.54 33.17 -34.57
CA ASN A 366 -10.42 34.36 -33.71
C ASN A 366 -9.53 35.47 -34.32
N ASP A 367 -8.87 35.20 -35.46
CA ASP A 367 -8.04 36.19 -36.17
C ASP A 367 -8.85 37.01 -37.20
N ASP A 368 -10.13 36.70 -37.41
CA ASP A 368 -11.03 37.58 -38.17
C ASP A 368 -11.41 38.77 -37.28
N VAL A 369 -10.59 39.82 -37.36
CA VAL A 369 -10.85 41.14 -36.80
C VAL A 369 -12.23 41.61 -37.29
N VAL A 370 -13.21 41.63 -36.39
CA VAL A 370 -14.47 42.35 -36.64
C VAL A 370 -14.14 43.83 -36.66
N GLU A 371 -13.87 44.35 -37.86
CA GLU A 371 -13.66 45.78 -38.10
C GLU A 371 -15.02 46.48 -37.96
N ASN A 372 -15.36 46.92 -36.75
CA ASN A 372 -16.52 47.78 -36.51
C ASN A 372 -16.24 49.17 -37.10
N ARG A 373 -16.57 49.37 -38.38
CA ARG A 373 -16.67 50.73 -38.94
C ARG A 373 -17.91 51.41 -38.38
N ALA A 374 -17.72 52.57 -37.78
CA ALA A 374 -18.83 53.47 -37.45
C ALA A 374 -19.50 53.94 -38.75
N ALA A 375 -20.84 54.04 -38.75
CA ALA A 375 -21.62 54.41 -39.93
C ALA A 375 -21.42 55.88 -40.39
N ASP A 376 -20.67 56.68 -39.63
CA ASP A 376 -20.57 58.13 -39.81
C ASP A 376 -19.41 58.56 -40.73
N GLU A 377 -18.53 57.65 -41.17
CA GLU A 377 -17.39 57.97 -42.06
C GLU A 377 -17.72 57.89 -43.56
N ALA A 378 -18.99 57.69 -43.94
CA ALA A 378 -19.38 57.45 -45.34
C ALA A 378 -19.77 58.70 -46.14
N TYR A 379 -19.73 59.92 -45.59
CA TYR A 379 -20.33 61.09 -46.27
C TYR A 379 -19.39 62.24 -46.66
N ASP A 380 -18.07 62.15 -46.51
CA ASP A 380 -17.17 63.28 -46.84
C ASP A 380 -16.35 63.06 -48.12
N ARG A 381 -17.04 62.78 -49.24
CA ARG A 381 -16.52 62.95 -50.61
C ARG A 381 -17.61 63.35 -51.60
N SER A 382 -18.01 64.62 -51.58
CA SER A 382 -18.43 65.35 -52.78
C SER A 382 -18.50 66.86 -52.52
N ALA A 383 -17.73 67.61 -53.32
CA ALA A 383 -17.64 69.06 -53.46
C ALA A 383 -16.62 69.77 -52.56
#